data_AF-A0A6N7HQC3-F1
#
_entry.id   AF-A0A6N7HQC3-F1
#
_cell.length_a   1.000
_cell.length_b   1.000
_cell.length_c   1.000
_cell.angle_alpha   90.00
_cell.angle_beta   90.00
_cell.angle_gamma   90.00
#
_symmetry.space_group_name_H-M   'P 1'
#
loop_
_entity.id
_entity.type
_entity.pdbx_description
1 polymer ?
#
loop_
_entity_poly.entity_id
_entity_poly.type
_entity_poly.pdbx_seq_one_letter_code
_entity_poly.pdbx_strand_id
1 'polypeptide(L)'
;MDALVIIAAAVAVPAAVVGAIFLARAVLRYHEGRNSTSELHYRYFAQQLFAGAPEVTIDLGQWDLNIGQIQAIAVEHGYVEVNPPRYSGALTFQLRQPTTAVLPAAPTPPKMERELIKVRDKKTFCWLSSANTGLSPQQISTVSAGYGLAARLVASSQRDAITLVSRQPVGQLWELRQWISPFWRIPAAVWQGLGFGLVGLSLVSSLALPPLLDGSDVLKKSLWVGAAVASVVGLVVASVPFWGPKTTRLTRLVAEFSGKNYVTVNVSILNLPDAMVAQIASQFGYVFVDASIGSRLELHGRKITFIKQQRN
;
A
#
# COMPACT_ATOMS: atom_id res chain seq x y z
N MET A 1 14.80 2.85 45.77
CA MET A 1 14.29 2.35 44.48
C MET A 1 15.47 2.30 43.55
N ASP A 2 15.94 1.10 43.23
CA ASP A 2 17.16 0.93 42.43
C ASP A 2 16.96 1.50 41.03
N ALA A 3 17.95 2.23 40.51
CA ALA A 3 17.95 2.80 39.16
C ALA A 3 17.56 1.77 38.08
N LEU A 4 17.82 0.49 38.35
CA LEU A 4 17.48 -0.64 37.49
C LEU A 4 15.96 -0.90 37.40
N VAL A 5 15.19 -0.67 38.47
CA VAL A 5 13.72 -0.73 38.47
C VAL A 5 13.15 0.42 37.65
N ILE A 6 13.76 1.60 37.73
CA ILE A 6 13.36 2.78 36.95
C ILE A 6 13.61 2.55 35.46
N ILE A 7 14.77 1.99 35.08
CA ILE A 7 15.09 1.68 33.68
C ILE A 7 14.19 0.55 33.14
N ALA A 8 13.98 -0.51 33.92
CA ALA A 8 13.09 -1.61 33.52
C ALA A 8 11.64 -1.11 33.32
N ALA A 9 11.13 -0.28 34.23
CA ALA A 9 9.82 0.35 34.08
C ALA A 9 9.78 1.32 32.87
N ALA A 10 10.83 2.11 32.67
CA ALA A 10 10.93 3.06 31.57
C ALA A 10 10.98 2.39 30.18
N VAL A 11 11.39 1.12 30.08
CA VAL A 11 11.42 0.36 28.82
C VAL A 11 10.17 -0.54 28.69
N ALA A 12 9.76 -1.21 29.76
CA ALA A 12 8.65 -2.15 29.74
C ALA A 12 7.30 -1.45 29.54
N VAL A 13 7.09 -0.28 30.15
CA VAL A 13 5.82 0.46 30.03
C VAL A 13 5.59 0.94 28.59
N PRO A 14 6.54 1.60 27.90
CA PRO A 14 6.35 1.95 26.50
C PRO A 14 6.17 0.75 25.58
N ALA A 15 6.92 -0.34 25.81
CA ALA A 15 6.78 -1.57 25.01
C ALA A 15 5.39 -2.19 25.16
N ALA A 16 4.87 -2.27 26.38
CA ALA A 16 3.52 -2.75 26.66
C ALA A 16 2.44 -1.85 26.05
N VAL A 17 2.61 -0.52 26.12
CA VAL A 17 1.70 0.45 25.49
C VAL A 17 1.70 0.31 23.97
N VAL A 18 2.86 0.20 23.33
CA VAL A 18 2.97 -0.01 21.88
C VAL A 18 2.33 -1.35 21.47
N GLY A 19 2.61 -2.41 22.23
CA GLY A 19 1.99 -3.72 22.03
C GLY A 19 0.46 -3.68 22.15
N ALA A 20 -0.06 -3.02 23.19
CA ALA A 20 -1.50 -2.86 23.41
C ALA A 20 -2.18 -2.02 22.32
N ILE A 21 -1.55 -0.94 21.84
CA ILE A 21 -2.05 -0.13 20.72
C ILE A 21 -2.09 -0.98 19.44
N PHE A 22 -1.09 -1.81 19.20
CA PHE A 22 -1.05 -2.69 18.04
C PHE A 22 -2.16 -3.75 18.12
N LEU A 23 -2.36 -4.34 19.30
CA LEU A 23 -3.42 -5.32 19.55
C LEU A 23 -4.82 -4.70 19.39
N ALA A 24 -5.04 -3.52 19.97
CA ALA A 24 -6.30 -2.80 19.86
C ALA A 24 -6.62 -2.43 18.39
N ARG A 25 -5.61 -1.98 17.63
CA ARG A 25 -5.76 -1.72 16.19
C ARG A 25 -6.05 -2.99 15.39
N ALA A 26 -5.46 -4.12 15.75
CA ALA A 26 -5.75 -5.40 15.12
C ALA A 26 -7.19 -5.85 15.40
N VAL A 27 -7.66 -5.71 16.64
CA VAL A 27 -9.03 -6.07 17.07
C VAL A 27 -10.09 -5.17 16.42
N LEU A 28 -9.86 -3.87 16.34
CA LEU A 28 -10.78 -2.95 15.66
C LEU A 28 -10.93 -3.30 14.17
N ARG A 29 -9.82 -3.62 13.50
CA ARG A 29 -9.84 -4.06 12.09
C ARG A 29 -10.48 -5.43 11.90
N TYR A 30 -10.43 -6.30 12.92
CA TYR A 30 -11.07 -7.62 12.88
C TYR A 30 -12.60 -7.52 12.86
N HIS A 31 -13.19 -6.59 13.61
CA HIS A 31 -14.64 -6.42 13.64
C HIS A 31 -15.22 -5.86 12.34
N GLU A 32 -14.43 -5.11 11.57
CA GLU A 32 -14.88 -4.48 10.33
C GLU A 32 -14.90 -5.43 9.12
N GLY A 33 -14.27 -6.61 9.23
CA GLY A 33 -14.13 -7.57 8.11
C GLY A 33 -15.18 -8.69 8.02
N ARG A 34 -16.17 -8.75 8.92
CA ARG A 34 -17.00 -9.97 9.11
C ARG A 34 -18.23 -10.11 8.18
N ASN A 35 -18.53 -9.13 7.32
CA ASN A 35 -19.83 -9.06 6.59
C ASN A 35 -19.75 -9.16 5.04
N SER A 36 -18.82 -9.92 4.45
CA SER A 36 -18.46 -9.62 3.04
C SER A 36 -17.99 -10.81 2.19
N THR A 37 -18.76 -11.87 2.03
CA THR A 37 -18.48 -12.87 0.97
C THR A 37 -19.13 -12.50 -0.37
N SER A 38 -20.30 -11.86 -0.36
CA SER A 38 -20.96 -11.31 -1.56
C SER A 38 -20.34 -9.99 -2.02
N GLU A 39 -19.92 -9.12 -1.09
CA GLU A 39 -19.17 -7.89 -1.42
C GLU A 39 -17.79 -8.20 -2.03
N LEU A 40 -17.16 -9.33 -1.69
CA LEU A 40 -15.86 -9.71 -2.27
C LEU A 40 -15.99 -10.02 -3.77
N HIS A 41 -17.04 -10.72 -4.20
CA HIS A 41 -17.34 -10.93 -5.62
C HIS A 41 -17.68 -9.61 -6.33
N TYR A 42 -18.44 -8.72 -5.67
CA TYR A 42 -18.78 -7.39 -6.18
C TYR A 42 -17.54 -6.51 -6.37
N ARG A 43 -16.64 -6.50 -5.38
CA ARG A 43 -15.36 -5.78 -5.42
C ARG A 43 -14.39 -6.40 -6.42
N TYR A 44 -14.41 -7.72 -6.60
CA TYR A 44 -13.61 -8.43 -7.59
C TYR A 44 -14.00 -8.02 -9.02
N PHE A 45 -15.30 -8.02 -9.32
CA PHE A 45 -15.84 -7.56 -10.59
C PHE A 45 -15.41 -6.12 -10.91
N ALA A 46 -15.61 -5.21 -9.95
CA ALA A 46 -15.24 -3.81 -10.08
C ALA A 46 -13.75 -3.60 -10.35
N GLN A 47 -12.89 -4.36 -9.66
CA GLN A 47 -11.44 -4.18 -9.72
C GLN A 47 -10.80 -4.80 -10.95
N GLN A 48 -11.35 -5.90 -11.47
CA GLN A 48 -10.78 -6.60 -12.61
C GLN A 48 -11.19 -5.95 -13.93
N LEU A 49 -12.48 -5.57 -14.06
CA LEU A 49 -13.01 -5.01 -15.30
C LEU A 49 -12.72 -3.52 -15.42
N PHE A 50 -12.88 -2.74 -14.34
CA PHE A 50 -12.71 -1.28 -14.35
C PHE A 50 -11.34 -0.83 -13.80
N ALA A 51 -10.29 -1.55 -14.17
CA ALA A 51 -8.91 -1.32 -13.74
C ALA A 51 -8.18 -0.19 -14.51
N GLY A 52 -8.91 0.77 -15.08
CA GLY A 52 -8.34 1.88 -15.85
C GLY A 52 -8.08 1.57 -17.33
N ALA A 53 -8.59 0.45 -17.86
CA ALA A 53 -8.65 0.23 -19.30
C ALA A 53 -9.47 1.34 -19.98
N PRO A 54 -9.06 1.85 -21.15
CA PRO A 54 -9.77 2.95 -21.82
C PRO A 54 -11.20 2.57 -22.20
N GLU A 55 -11.42 1.29 -22.49
CA GLU A 55 -12.69 0.70 -22.82
C GLU A 55 -12.79 -0.67 -22.13
N VAL A 56 -13.98 -1.00 -21.64
CA VAL A 56 -14.29 -2.23 -20.93
C VAL A 56 -15.58 -2.79 -21.51
N THR A 57 -15.52 -4.01 -22.05
CA THR A 57 -16.70 -4.73 -22.54
C THR A 57 -17.01 -5.87 -21.59
N ILE A 58 -18.26 -5.95 -21.16
CA ILE A 58 -18.72 -6.92 -20.17
C ILE A 58 -19.83 -7.76 -20.78
N ASP A 59 -19.57 -9.05 -20.93
CA ASP A 59 -20.57 -10.03 -21.32
C ASP A 59 -21.50 -10.30 -20.13
N LEU A 60 -22.80 -10.02 -20.30
CA LEU A 60 -23.79 -10.20 -19.25
C LEU A 60 -24.01 -11.68 -18.86
N GLY A 61 -23.67 -12.62 -19.75
CA GLY A 61 -23.78 -14.04 -19.48
C GLY A 61 -22.69 -14.60 -18.56
N GLN A 62 -21.59 -13.87 -18.36
CA GLN A 62 -20.44 -14.34 -17.57
C GLN A 62 -20.52 -13.99 -16.08
N TRP A 63 -21.38 -13.05 -15.69
CA TRP A 63 -21.39 -12.48 -14.35
C TRP A 63 -22.78 -12.52 -13.73
N ASP A 64 -22.88 -13.04 -12.51
CA ASP A 64 -24.12 -13.09 -11.72
C ASP A 64 -24.41 -11.74 -11.03
N LEU A 65 -24.31 -10.64 -11.80
CA LEU A 65 -24.60 -9.28 -11.36
C LEU A 65 -25.69 -8.68 -12.23
N ASN A 66 -26.61 -7.94 -11.62
CA ASN A 66 -27.63 -7.26 -12.40
C ASN A 66 -27.04 -6.03 -13.13
N ILE A 67 -27.65 -5.63 -14.24
CA ILE A 67 -27.18 -4.52 -15.08
C ILE A 67 -27.00 -3.22 -14.27
N GLY A 68 -27.93 -2.92 -13.36
CA GLY A 68 -27.87 -1.70 -12.53
C GLY A 68 -26.66 -1.67 -11.60
N GLN A 69 -26.26 -2.82 -11.06
CA GLN A 69 -25.05 -2.95 -10.25
C GLN A 69 -23.80 -2.72 -11.11
N ILE A 70 -23.74 -3.31 -12.31
CA ILE A 70 -22.63 -3.13 -13.23
C ILE A 70 -22.47 -1.66 -13.63
N GLN A 71 -23.58 -0.99 -13.96
CA GLN A 71 -23.60 0.44 -14.28
C GLN A 71 -23.17 1.30 -13.08
N ALA A 72 -23.68 1.02 -11.88
CA ALA A 72 -23.31 1.75 -10.67
C ALA A 72 -21.80 1.63 -10.39
N ILE A 73 -21.23 0.43 -10.56
CA ILE A 73 -19.79 0.19 -10.44
C ILE A 73 -19.00 0.95 -11.51
N ALA A 74 -19.44 0.89 -12.77
CA ALA A 74 -18.79 1.61 -13.86
C ALA A 74 -18.71 3.10 -13.57
N VAL A 75 -19.84 3.70 -13.16
CA VAL A 75 -19.93 5.11 -12.78
C VAL A 75 -19.03 5.44 -11.58
N GLU A 76 -19.00 4.58 -10.56
CA GLU A 76 -18.10 4.72 -9.41
C GLU A 76 -16.63 4.74 -9.82
N HIS A 77 -16.26 3.99 -10.86
CA HIS A 77 -14.91 3.94 -11.42
C HIS A 77 -14.64 5.02 -12.50
N GLY A 78 -15.57 5.96 -12.70
CA GLY A 78 -15.41 7.04 -13.67
C GLY A 78 -15.61 6.62 -15.12
N TYR A 79 -16.26 5.49 -15.36
CA TYR A 79 -16.66 5.04 -16.68
C TYR A 79 -18.05 5.57 -17.05
N VAL A 80 -18.28 5.73 -18.34
CA VAL A 80 -19.57 6.07 -18.92
C VAL A 80 -19.94 4.95 -19.88
N GLU A 81 -21.19 4.50 -19.80
CA GLU A 81 -21.72 3.52 -20.73
C GLU A 81 -21.79 4.10 -22.15
N VAL A 82 -21.26 3.35 -23.11
CA VAL A 82 -21.29 3.72 -24.53
C VAL A 82 -22.61 3.23 -25.11
N ASN A 83 -23.47 4.18 -25.46
CA ASN A 83 -24.74 3.91 -26.13
C ASN A 83 -24.71 4.45 -27.57
N PRO A 84 -25.08 3.65 -28.59
CA PRO A 84 -25.56 2.26 -28.52
C PRO A 84 -24.44 1.24 -28.19
N PRO A 85 -24.78 0.06 -27.62
CA PRO A 85 -23.81 -0.98 -27.32
C PRO A 85 -23.16 -1.50 -28.60
N ARG A 86 -21.83 -1.63 -28.60
CA ARG A 86 -21.05 -2.11 -29.76
C ARG A 86 -21.26 -3.59 -30.06
N TYR A 87 -21.64 -4.37 -29.05
CA TYR A 87 -21.85 -5.81 -29.15
C TYR A 87 -23.20 -6.18 -28.54
N SER A 88 -23.97 -7.03 -29.24
CA SER A 88 -25.25 -7.52 -28.74
C SER A 88 -25.02 -8.43 -27.52
N GLY A 89 -25.78 -8.21 -26.43
CA GLY A 89 -25.65 -8.97 -25.19
C GLY A 89 -24.51 -8.55 -24.25
N ALA A 90 -23.75 -7.50 -24.60
CA ALA A 90 -22.68 -6.97 -23.77
C ALA A 90 -22.85 -5.48 -23.47
N LEU A 91 -22.42 -5.06 -22.29
CA LEU A 91 -22.31 -3.66 -21.91
C LEU A 91 -20.90 -3.15 -22.25
N THR A 92 -20.80 -2.01 -22.92
CA THR A 92 -19.51 -1.37 -23.20
C THR A 92 -19.41 -0.07 -22.43
N PHE A 93 -18.31 0.11 -21.72
CA PHE A 93 -18.02 1.26 -20.90
C PHE A 93 -16.72 1.91 -21.34
N GLN A 94 -16.70 3.23 -21.43
CA GLN A 94 -15.51 3.99 -21.75
C GLN A 94 -15.10 4.82 -20.54
N LEU A 95 -13.80 4.81 -20.22
CA LEU A 95 -13.29 5.64 -19.13
C LEU A 95 -13.52 7.11 -19.52
N ARG A 96 -14.21 7.88 -18.67
CA ARG A 96 -14.47 9.30 -18.94
C ARG A 96 -13.13 10.01 -19.08
N GLN A 97 -12.81 10.43 -20.30
CA GLN A 97 -11.70 11.37 -20.49
C GLN A 97 -12.06 12.65 -19.74
N PRO A 98 -11.20 13.14 -18.84
CA PRO A 98 -11.52 14.33 -18.09
C PRO A 98 -11.61 15.48 -19.09
N THR A 99 -12.82 16.03 -19.27
CA THR A 99 -13.08 17.16 -20.15
C THR A 99 -12.08 18.26 -19.82
N THR A 100 -11.32 18.71 -20.82
CA THR A 100 -10.29 19.74 -20.73
C THR A 100 -10.93 21.10 -20.50
N ALA A 101 -11.61 21.29 -19.37
CA ALA A 101 -11.91 22.62 -18.89
C ALA A 101 -10.61 23.18 -18.34
N VAL A 102 -10.06 24.21 -18.99
CA VAL A 102 -8.93 24.98 -18.46
C VAL A 102 -9.44 25.72 -17.23
N LEU A 103 -9.40 25.04 -16.07
CA LEU A 103 -9.67 25.68 -14.80
C LEU A 103 -8.54 26.68 -14.51
N PRO A 104 -8.87 27.86 -13.97
CA PRO A 104 -7.86 28.82 -13.56
C PRO A 104 -6.88 28.14 -12.59
N ALA A 105 -5.60 28.50 -12.71
CA ALA A 105 -4.53 27.94 -11.90
C ALA A 105 -4.81 28.20 -10.41
N ALA A 106 -5.20 27.15 -9.70
CA ALA A 106 -5.32 27.21 -8.25
C ALA A 106 -3.93 27.50 -7.65
N PRO A 107 -3.83 28.29 -6.58
CA PRO A 107 -2.57 28.52 -5.90
C PRO A 107 -1.96 27.17 -5.49
N THR A 108 -0.67 26.98 -5.79
CA THR A 108 0.02 25.74 -5.47
C THR A 108 0.15 25.62 -3.96
N PRO A 109 -0.30 24.52 -3.33
CA PRO A 109 -0.15 24.35 -1.89
C PRO A 109 1.34 24.35 -1.50
N PRO A 110 1.74 24.99 -0.39
CA PRO A 110 3.14 25.11 0.00
C PRO A 110 3.83 23.75 0.24
N LYS A 111 3.07 22.74 0.66
CA LYS A 111 3.57 21.38 0.82
C LYS A 111 3.88 20.70 -0.52
N MET A 112 3.07 20.95 -1.54
CA MET A 112 3.27 20.42 -2.89
C MET A 112 4.47 21.07 -3.55
N GLU A 113 4.56 22.40 -3.48
CA GLU A 113 5.70 23.16 -3.99
C GLU A 113 7.03 22.64 -3.43
N ARG A 114 7.11 22.42 -2.11
CA ARG A 114 8.30 21.82 -1.47
C ARG A 114 8.67 20.45 -2.04
N GLU A 115 7.70 19.59 -2.34
CA GLU A 115 8.01 18.28 -2.95
C GLU A 115 8.40 18.41 -4.42
N LEU A 116 7.79 19.33 -5.18
CA LEU A 116 8.18 19.61 -6.57
C LEU A 116 9.61 20.15 -6.65
N ILE A 117 9.97 21.11 -5.78
CA ILE A 117 11.35 21.62 -5.68
C ILE A 117 12.31 20.49 -5.32
N LYS A 118 11.96 19.62 -4.36
CA LYS A 118 12.80 18.45 -4.02
C LYS A 118 12.99 17.53 -5.23
N VAL A 119 11.96 17.27 -6.04
CA VAL A 119 12.12 16.49 -7.27
C VAL A 119 12.98 17.23 -8.27
N ARG A 120 12.73 18.51 -8.53
CA ARG A 120 13.57 19.30 -9.44
C ARG A 120 15.05 19.33 -9.04
N ASP A 121 15.36 19.38 -7.74
CA ASP A 121 16.72 19.64 -7.26
C ASP A 121 17.47 18.38 -6.79
N LYS A 122 16.81 17.44 -6.09
CA LYS A 122 17.49 16.28 -5.46
C LYS A 122 16.88 14.89 -5.74
N LYS A 123 15.57 14.76 -5.92
CA LYS A 123 14.88 13.47 -6.08
C LYS A 123 14.61 13.16 -7.55
N THR A 124 14.51 11.90 -7.91
CA THR A 124 14.13 11.47 -9.27
C THR A 124 12.63 11.57 -9.51
N PHE A 125 11.82 11.25 -8.49
CA PHE A 125 10.36 11.31 -8.56
C PHE A 125 9.71 11.51 -7.18
N CYS A 126 8.42 11.87 -7.17
CA CYS A 126 7.55 11.84 -6.00
C CYS A 126 6.12 11.40 -6.38
N TRP A 127 5.37 10.98 -5.36
CA TRP A 127 3.94 10.68 -5.50
C TRP A 127 3.13 11.84 -4.94
N LEU A 128 2.18 12.34 -5.72
CA LEU A 128 1.20 13.34 -5.28
C LEU A 128 -0.18 12.72 -5.27
N SER A 129 -0.94 13.01 -4.22
CA SER A 129 -2.33 12.56 -4.09
C SER A 129 -3.24 13.78 -4.15
N SER A 130 -4.32 13.68 -4.93
CA SER A 130 -5.30 14.75 -5.06
C SER A 130 -5.96 15.07 -3.71
N ALA A 131 -6.25 14.05 -2.90
CA ALA A 131 -6.81 14.24 -1.55
C ALA A 131 -5.87 15.04 -0.63
N ASN A 132 -4.56 14.86 -0.76
CA ASN A 132 -3.57 15.57 0.06
C ASN A 132 -3.25 16.98 -0.44
N THR A 133 -3.40 17.22 -1.73
CA THR A 133 -3.06 18.50 -2.37
C THR A 133 -4.28 19.39 -2.54
N GLY A 134 -5.50 18.83 -2.51
CA GLY A 134 -6.73 19.53 -2.86
C GLY A 134 -6.83 19.87 -4.35
N LEU A 135 -5.92 19.35 -5.19
CA LEU A 135 -5.84 19.64 -6.61
C LEU A 135 -6.28 18.44 -7.44
N SER A 136 -6.91 18.72 -8.58
CA SER A 136 -7.21 17.67 -9.56
C SER A 136 -5.93 17.14 -10.21
N PRO A 137 -5.93 15.90 -10.75
CA PRO A 137 -4.78 15.36 -11.48
C PRO A 137 -4.30 16.26 -12.62
N GLN A 138 -5.22 16.93 -13.32
CA GLN A 138 -4.91 17.87 -14.38
C GLN A 138 -4.18 19.10 -13.84
N GLN A 139 -4.68 19.68 -12.74
CA GLN A 139 -4.00 20.80 -12.08
C GLN A 139 -2.61 20.37 -11.60
N ILE A 140 -2.47 19.16 -11.04
CA ILE A 140 -1.17 18.61 -10.66
C ILE A 140 -0.23 18.53 -11.86
N SER A 141 -0.71 18.08 -13.02
CA SER A 141 0.11 18.04 -14.23
C SER A 141 0.52 19.42 -14.72
N THR A 142 -0.41 20.38 -14.74
CA THR A 142 -0.12 21.76 -15.17
C THR A 142 0.89 22.43 -14.25
N VAL A 143 0.71 22.32 -12.93
CA VAL A 143 1.65 22.87 -11.95
C VAL A 143 3.01 22.19 -12.10
N SER A 144 3.07 20.86 -12.21
CA SER A 144 4.32 20.13 -12.36
C SER A 144 5.08 20.51 -13.64
N ALA A 145 4.37 20.71 -14.74
CA ALA A 145 4.94 21.17 -16.00
C ALA A 145 5.58 22.56 -15.86
N GLY A 146 5.01 23.45 -15.04
CA GLY A 146 5.62 24.75 -14.71
C GLY A 146 6.99 24.64 -14.00
N TYR A 147 7.27 23.51 -13.36
CA TYR A 147 8.59 23.19 -12.78
C TYR A 147 9.48 22.36 -13.71
N GLY A 148 9.08 22.15 -14.96
CA GLY A 148 9.79 21.29 -15.93
C GLY A 148 9.72 19.80 -15.58
N LEU A 149 8.69 19.36 -14.84
CA LEU A 149 8.53 17.98 -14.40
C LEU A 149 7.42 17.29 -15.20
N ALA A 150 7.65 16.02 -15.53
CA ALA A 150 6.65 15.16 -16.15
C ALA A 150 5.70 14.63 -15.08
N ALA A 151 4.40 14.73 -15.32
CA ALA A 151 3.36 14.19 -14.45
C ALA A 151 2.57 13.11 -15.17
N ARG A 152 2.30 12.00 -14.49
CA ARG A 152 1.51 10.88 -15.00
C ARG A 152 0.52 10.42 -13.95
N LEU A 153 -0.77 10.34 -14.32
CA LEU A 153 -1.77 9.70 -13.48
C LEU A 153 -1.48 8.19 -13.44
N VAL A 154 -1.34 7.65 -12.23
CA VAL A 154 -1.01 6.24 -12.01
C VAL A 154 -2.20 5.46 -11.51
N ALA A 155 -3.01 6.03 -10.62
CA ALA A 155 -4.21 5.36 -10.17
C ALA A 155 -5.23 6.37 -9.65
N SER A 156 -6.50 6.03 -9.69
CA SER A 156 -7.59 6.87 -9.18
C SER A 156 -8.65 6.05 -8.48
N SER A 157 -9.18 6.61 -7.40
CA SER A 157 -10.40 6.21 -6.72
C SER A 157 -11.36 7.40 -6.60
N GLN A 158 -12.60 7.16 -6.20
CA GLN A 158 -13.60 8.21 -5.99
C GLN A 158 -13.09 9.40 -5.15
N ARG A 159 -12.25 9.13 -4.15
CA ARG A 159 -11.80 10.13 -3.18
C ARG A 159 -10.38 10.61 -3.41
N ASP A 160 -9.58 9.89 -4.19
CA ASP A 160 -8.16 10.20 -4.33
C ASP A 160 -7.58 9.69 -5.64
N ALA A 161 -6.82 10.55 -6.30
CA ALA A 161 -6.09 10.25 -7.51
C ALA A 161 -4.61 10.47 -7.26
N ILE A 162 -3.80 9.53 -7.72
CA ILE A 162 -2.37 9.46 -7.46
C ILE A 162 -1.63 9.74 -8.74
N THR A 163 -0.89 10.84 -8.72
CA THR A 163 -0.05 11.29 -9.83
C THR A 163 1.40 11.08 -9.45
N LEU A 164 2.12 10.37 -10.31
CA LEU A 164 3.57 10.29 -10.29
C LEU A 164 4.13 11.56 -10.94
N VAL A 165 5.02 12.25 -10.25
CA VAL A 165 5.76 13.38 -10.81
C VAL A 165 7.24 13.06 -10.82
N SER A 166 7.89 13.21 -11.97
CA SER A 166 9.28 12.82 -12.20
C SER A 166 10.01 13.82 -13.09
N ARG A 167 11.34 13.87 -12.98
CA ARG A 167 12.18 14.71 -13.87
C ARG A 167 12.14 14.25 -15.32
N GLN A 168 12.11 12.94 -15.52
CA GLN A 168 12.07 12.32 -16.83
C GLN A 168 10.68 11.70 -17.02
N PRO A 169 10.13 11.73 -18.24
CA PRO A 169 8.87 11.06 -18.52
C PRO A 169 9.04 9.55 -18.31
N VAL A 170 8.18 8.98 -17.46
CA VAL A 170 8.17 7.55 -17.18
C VAL A 170 7.19 6.86 -18.12
N GLY A 171 7.73 6.09 -19.06
CA GLY A 171 6.95 5.37 -20.07
C GLY A 171 6.22 4.18 -19.47
N GLN A 172 6.87 3.46 -18.57
CA GLN A 172 6.29 2.31 -17.87
C GLN A 172 6.68 2.33 -16.39
N LEU A 173 5.77 1.93 -15.48
CA LEU A 173 6.04 2.02 -14.04
C LEU A 173 7.22 1.15 -13.58
N TRP A 174 7.59 0.09 -14.31
CA TRP A 174 8.75 -0.72 -13.96
C TRP A 174 10.07 0.05 -14.06
N GLU A 175 10.13 1.09 -14.88
CA GLU A 175 11.30 1.97 -14.97
C GLU A 175 11.56 2.70 -13.65
N LEU A 176 10.52 2.94 -12.84
CA LEU A 176 10.68 3.56 -11.52
C LEU A 176 11.52 2.70 -10.57
N ARG A 177 11.53 1.38 -10.76
CA ARG A 177 12.19 0.46 -9.82
C ARG A 177 13.68 0.76 -9.71
N GLN A 178 14.33 1.19 -10.80
CA GLN A 178 15.74 1.56 -10.79
C GLN A 178 16.01 2.82 -9.94
N TRP A 179 15.01 3.69 -9.80
CA TRP A 179 15.08 4.92 -9.00
C TRP A 179 14.70 4.73 -7.53
N ILE A 180 14.06 3.60 -7.18
CA ILE A 180 13.72 3.27 -5.79
C ILE A 180 15.00 2.88 -5.06
N SER A 181 15.23 3.47 -3.87
CA SER A 181 16.41 3.14 -3.07
C SER A 181 16.42 1.66 -2.64
N PRO A 182 17.59 1.02 -2.51
CA PRO A 182 17.70 -0.39 -2.15
C PRO A 182 16.95 -0.75 -0.87
N PHE A 183 16.95 0.16 0.11
CA PHE A 183 16.25 0.00 1.38
C PHE A 183 14.75 -0.28 1.23
N TRP A 184 14.08 0.40 0.28
CA TRP A 184 12.64 0.23 0.03
C TRP A 184 12.32 -0.95 -0.90
N ARG A 185 13.34 -1.59 -1.49
CA ARG A 185 13.17 -2.80 -2.31
C ARG A 185 13.05 -4.07 -1.46
N ILE A 186 13.40 -4.01 -0.18
CA ILE A 186 13.32 -5.15 0.73
C ILE A 186 11.84 -5.44 1.04
N PRO A 187 11.35 -6.66 0.75
CA PRO A 187 9.95 -7.03 0.97
C PRO A 187 9.51 -6.84 2.42
N ALA A 188 8.23 -6.52 2.65
CA ALA A 188 7.70 -6.34 4.01
C ALA A 188 7.93 -7.55 4.90
N ALA A 189 7.75 -8.75 4.34
CA ALA A 189 7.96 -10.01 5.05
C ALA A 189 9.40 -10.17 5.58
N VAL A 190 10.40 -9.65 4.86
CA VAL A 190 11.80 -9.74 5.30
C VAL A 190 12.05 -8.85 6.52
N TRP A 191 11.53 -7.63 6.51
CA TRP A 191 11.61 -6.72 7.67
C TRP A 191 10.89 -7.29 8.90
N GLN A 192 9.71 -7.87 8.70
CA GLN A 192 8.97 -8.54 9.77
C GLN A 192 9.74 -9.75 10.30
N GLY A 193 10.28 -10.59 9.41
CA GLY A 193 11.09 -11.75 9.78
C GLY A 193 12.33 -11.36 10.58
N LEU A 194 13.05 -10.30 10.18
CA LEU A 194 14.18 -9.75 10.93
C LEU A 194 13.75 -9.25 12.31
N GLY A 195 12.67 -8.46 12.38
CA GLY A 195 12.20 -7.90 13.63
C GLY A 195 11.69 -8.96 14.62
N PHE A 196 10.86 -9.90 14.17
CA PHE A 196 10.39 -11.01 15.00
C PHE A 196 11.51 -12.01 15.33
N GLY A 197 12.47 -12.21 14.42
CA GLY A 197 13.66 -13.01 14.70
C GLY A 197 14.49 -12.42 15.84
N LEU A 198 14.68 -11.10 15.87
CA LEU A 198 15.35 -10.40 16.98
C LEU A 198 14.59 -10.56 18.30
N VAL A 199 13.26 -10.45 18.29
CA VAL A 199 12.42 -10.66 19.49
C VAL A 199 12.48 -12.12 19.97
N GLY A 200 12.43 -13.08 19.05
CA GLY A 200 12.54 -14.50 19.39
C GLY A 200 13.89 -14.82 20.01
N LEU A 201 14.97 -14.33 19.41
CA LEU A 201 16.33 -14.56 19.87
C LEU A 201 16.58 -13.90 21.24
N SER A 202 16.06 -12.69 21.48
CA SER A 202 16.17 -12.02 22.78
C SER A 202 15.42 -12.76 23.88
N LEU A 203 14.22 -13.28 23.59
CA LEU A 203 13.43 -14.08 24.53
C LEU A 203 14.11 -15.42 24.85
N VAL A 204 14.60 -16.14 23.84
CA VAL A 204 15.34 -17.39 24.03
C VAL A 204 16.60 -17.16 24.85
N SER A 205 17.36 -16.10 24.54
CA SER A 205 18.57 -15.74 25.29
C SER A 205 18.25 -15.44 26.76
N SER A 206 17.14 -14.73 27.04
CA SER A 206 16.73 -14.40 28.41
C SER A 206 16.28 -15.59 29.23
N LEU A 207 15.68 -16.59 28.59
CA LEU A 207 15.12 -17.75 29.29
C LEU A 207 16.15 -18.88 29.44
N ALA A 208 17.00 -19.07 28.43
CA ALA A 208 17.93 -20.21 28.38
C ALA A 208 19.27 -19.95 29.08
N LEU A 209 19.77 -18.70 29.08
CA LEU A 209 21.10 -18.38 29.61
C LEU A 209 21.18 -18.24 31.15
N PRO A 210 20.18 -17.71 31.89
CA PRO A 210 20.31 -17.52 33.34
C PRO A 210 20.62 -18.77 34.17
N PRO A 211 20.07 -19.98 33.89
CA PRO A 211 20.41 -21.18 34.64
C PRO A 211 21.80 -21.74 34.30
N LEU A 212 22.38 -21.35 33.16
CA LEU A 212 23.72 -21.77 32.72
C LEU A 212 24.83 -20.84 33.23
N LEU A 213 24.44 -19.69 33.78
CA LEU A 213 25.36 -18.70 34.29
C LEU A 213 25.36 -18.75 35.82
N ASP A 214 26.40 -19.34 36.41
CA ASP A 214 26.79 -19.20 37.83
C ASP A 214 27.27 -17.77 38.17
N GLY A 215 26.81 -16.79 37.40
CA GLY A 215 27.21 -15.39 37.51
C GLY A 215 26.42 -14.63 38.57
N SER A 216 27.02 -13.52 38.99
CA SER A 216 26.42 -12.55 39.91
C SER A 216 25.06 -12.06 39.41
N ASP A 217 24.19 -11.68 40.34
CA ASP A 217 22.85 -11.12 40.04
C ASP A 217 22.89 -9.95 39.05
N VAL A 218 24.02 -9.24 38.97
CA VAL A 218 24.25 -8.14 38.02
C VAL A 218 24.24 -8.65 36.57
N LEU A 219 24.86 -9.80 36.29
CA LEU A 219 24.89 -10.39 34.95
C LEU A 219 23.52 -10.89 34.51
N LYS A 220 22.77 -11.51 35.44
CA LYS A 220 21.40 -11.95 35.17
C LYS A 220 20.49 -10.76 34.86
N LYS A 221 20.60 -9.68 35.65
CA LYS A 221 19.85 -8.43 35.42
C LYS A 221 20.21 -7.76 34.10
N SER A 222 21.49 -7.73 33.71
CA SER A 222 21.91 -7.11 32.44
C SER A 222 21.40 -7.88 31.22
N LEU A 223 21.31 -9.21 31.28
CA LEU A 223 20.71 -10.03 30.23
C LEU A 223 19.23 -9.71 30.01
N TRP A 224 18.45 -9.59 31.09
CA TRP A 224 17.03 -9.21 31.00
C TRP A 224 16.84 -7.82 30.39
N VAL A 225 17.66 -6.84 30.80
CA VAL A 225 17.63 -5.48 30.22
C VAL A 225 18.01 -5.51 28.74
N GLY A 226 19.09 -6.21 28.40
CA GLY A 226 19.55 -6.34 27.01
C GLY A 226 18.49 -6.97 26.11
N ALA A 227 17.81 -8.00 26.59
CA ALA A 227 16.74 -8.63 25.83
C ALA A 227 15.47 -7.78 25.73
N ALA A 228 15.10 -7.04 26.77
CA ALA A 228 14.00 -6.09 26.69
C ALA A 228 14.28 -5.03 25.61
N VAL A 229 15.49 -4.47 25.59
CA VAL A 229 15.92 -3.51 24.55
C VAL A 229 15.91 -4.16 23.17
N ALA A 230 16.48 -5.36 23.02
CA ALA A 230 16.50 -6.08 21.74
C ALA A 230 15.08 -6.39 21.22
N SER A 231 14.14 -6.73 22.11
CA SER A 231 12.74 -6.94 21.75
C SER A 231 12.08 -5.65 21.25
N VAL A 232 12.32 -4.52 21.92
CA VAL A 232 11.82 -3.22 21.47
C VAL A 232 12.39 -2.86 20.10
N VAL A 233 13.70 -3.04 19.91
CA VAL A 233 14.36 -2.83 18.62
C VAL A 233 13.77 -3.74 17.55
N GLY A 234 13.56 -5.03 17.85
CA GLY A 234 12.94 -5.98 16.93
C GLY A 234 11.53 -5.58 16.53
N LEU A 235 10.70 -5.11 17.46
CA LEU A 235 9.37 -4.58 17.17
C LEU A 235 9.41 -3.31 16.31
N VAL A 236 10.37 -2.41 16.56
CA VAL A 236 10.60 -1.21 15.75
C VAL A 236 10.99 -1.61 14.32
N VAL A 237 11.95 -2.53 14.16
CA VAL A 237 12.40 -3.05 12.85
C VAL A 237 11.25 -3.72 12.10
N ALA A 238 10.45 -4.55 12.78
CA ALA A 238 9.25 -5.15 12.20
C ALA A 238 8.22 -4.09 11.77
N SER A 239 8.23 -2.92 12.40
CA SER A 239 7.31 -1.81 12.14
C SER A 239 7.78 -0.84 11.05
N VAL A 240 9.07 -0.85 10.68
CA VAL A 240 9.63 0.00 9.60
C VAL A 240 8.80 -0.04 8.32
N PRO A 241 8.28 -1.19 7.85
CA PRO A 241 7.46 -1.24 6.66
C PRO A 241 6.21 -0.39 6.66
N PHE A 242 5.70 -0.12 7.85
CA PHE A 242 4.45 0.58 8.12
C PHE A 242 4.68 2.06 8.35
N TRP A 243 5.94 2.45 8.57
CA TRP A 243 6.31 3.82 8.89
C TRP A 243 6.45 4.60 7.59
N GLY A 244 5.50 5.51 7.37
CA GLY A 244 5.65 6.49 6.34
C GLY A 244 4.34 7.07 5.81
N PRO A 245 4.42 8.24 5.17
CA PRO A 245 3.31 8.79 4.40
C PRO A 245 2.84 7.79 3.34
N LYS A 246 1.62 8.00 2.83
CA LYS A 246 1.01 7.19 1.76
C LYS A 246 1.95 7.01 0.55
N THR A 247 2.75 8.03 0.26
CA THR A 247 3.74 8.07 -0.82
C THR A 247 4.83 7.01 -0.67
N THR A 248 5.36 6.79 0.54
CA THR A 248 6.34 5.74 0.82
C THR A 248 5.74 4.34 0.60
N ARG A 249 4.47 4.17 0.97
CA ARG A 249 3.75 2.90 0.81
C ARG A 249 3.48 2.59 -0.66
N LEU A 250 3.23 3.59 -1.50
CA LEU A 250 3.13 3.42 -2.95
C LEU A 250 4.47 3.03 -3.60
N THR A 251 5.56 3.67 -3.19
CA THR A 251 6.91 3.28 -3.62
C THR A 251 7.19 1.82 -3.28
N ARG A 252 6.80 1.38 -2.08
CA ARG A 252 6.92 -0.01 -1.68
C ARG A 252 6.05 -0.94 -2.53
N LEU A 253 4.79 -0.57 -2.75
CA LEU A 253 3.88 -1.36 -3.58
C LEU A 253 4.47 -1.62 -4.97
N VAL A 254 5.03 -0.58 -5.60
CA VAL A 254 5.74 -0.70 -6.88
C VAL A 254 6.92 -1.67 -6.78
N ALA A 255 7.65 -1.67 -5.65
CA ALA A 255 8.78 -2.58 -5.47
C ALA A 255 8.39 -4.06 -5.33
N GLU A 256 7.16 -4.35 -4.87
CA GLU A 256 6.65 -5.74 -4.76
C GLU A 256 6.42 -6.38 -6.15
N PHE A 257 6.04 -5.59 -7.16
CA PHE A 257 5.88 -6.02 -8.55
C PHE A 257 7.23 -6.19 -9.27
N SER A 258 7.99 -7.16 -8.77
CA SER A 258 9.38 -7.41 -9.14
C SER A 258 9.57 -8.18 -10.45
N GLY A 259 8.48 -8.55 -11.13
CA GLY A 259 8.50 -9.38 -12.33
C GLY A 259 8.30 -10.87 -12.07
N LYS A 260 8.15 -11.29 -10.80
CA LYS A 260 7.78 -12.66 -10.38
C LYS A 260 6.44 -13.08 -10.97
N ASN A 261 6.24 -14.38 -11.21
CA ASN A 261 4.97 -14.90 -11.74
C ASN A 261 3.81 -14.70 -10.78
N TYR A 262 4.05 -14.76 -9.47
CA TYR A 262 3.05 -14.53 -8.43
C TYR A 262 3.52 -13.45 -7.46
N VAL A 263 2.63 -12.55 -7.10
CA VAL A 263 2.89 -11.49 -6.13
C VAL A 263 1.70 -11.40 -5.18
N THR A 264 1.94 -11.61 -3.89
CA THR A 264 0.94 -11.42 -2.85
C THR A 264 1.22 -10.12 -2.10
N VAL A 265 0.28 -9.18 -2.21
CA VAL A 265 0.36 -7.87 -1.57
C VAL A 265 -0.56 -7.86 -0.36
N ASN A 266 -0.04 -7.48 0.80
CA ASN A 266 -0.89 -7.23 1.97
C ASN A 266 -1.43 -5.80 1.92
N VAL A 267 -2.68 -5.65 1.51
CA VAL A 267 -3.33 -4.35 1.26
C VAL A 267 -3.60 -3.61 2.57
N SER A 268 -3.93 -4.34 3.63
CA SER A 268 -4.17 -3.77 4.96
C SER A 268 -2.93 -3.08 5.54
N ILE A 269 -1.74 -3.50 5.12
CA ILE A 269 -0.47 -2.87 5.49
C ILE A 269 -0.30 -1.54 4.77
N LEU A 270 -0.67 -1.49 3.49
CA LEU A 270 -0.51 -0.30 2.66
C LEU A 270 -1.59 0.74 2.95
N ASN A 271 -2.75 0.34 3.48
CA ASN A 271 -3.94 1.20 3.67
C ASN A 271 -4.28 1.94 2.36
N LEU A 272 -4.21 1.21 1.25
CA LEU A 272 -4.60 1.65 -0.08
C LEU A 272 -5.91 0.95 -0.43
N PRO A 273 -6.84 1.61 -1.16
CA PRO A 273 -7.99 0.92 -1.72
C PRO A 273 -7.52 -0.19 -2.67
N ASP A 274 -8.16 -1.35 -2.62
CA ASP A 274 -7.75 -2.48 -3.46
C ASP A 274 -7.78 -2.14 -4.96
N ALA A 275 -8.77 -1.35 -5.40
CA ALA A 275 -8.87 -0.90 -6.79
C ALA A 275 -7.63 -0.11 -7.24
N MET A 276 -7.06 0.68 -6.34
CA MET A 276 -5.82 1.40 -6.61
C MET A 276 -4.63 0.44 -6.72
N VAL A 277 -4.61 -0.62 -5.90
CA VAL A 277 -3.59 -1.66 -5.98
C VAL A 277 -3.71 -2.46 -7.27
N ALA A 278 -4.93 -2.81 -7.68
CA ALA A 278 -5.21 -3.52 -8.93
C ALA A 278 -4.86 -2.68 -10.17
N GLN A 279 -5.20 -1.39 -10.19
CA GLN A 279 -4.80 -0.45 -11.26
C GLN A 279 -3.27 -0.29 -11.36
N ILE A 280 -2.57 -0.28 -10.22
CA ILE A 280 -1.10 -0.25 -10.22
C ILE A 280 -0.57 -1.58 -10.76
N ALA A 281 -1.09 -2.72 -10.27
CA ALA A 281 -0.68 -4.06 -10.69
C ALA A 281 -0.85 -4.28 -12.21
N SER A 282 -1.98 -3.83 -12.78
CA SER A 282 -2.27 -3.96 -14.21
C SER A 282 -1.25 -3.22 -15.07
N GLN A 283 -0.72 -2.08 -14.60
CA GLN A 283 0.36 -1.36 -15.29
C GLN A 283 1.70 -2.11 -15.30
N PHE A 284 1.87 -3.09 -14.41
CA PHE A 284 3.01 -4.03 -14.44
C PHE A 284 2.69 -5.32 -15.21
N GLY A 285 1.52 -5.43 -15.84
CA GLY A 285 1.07 -6.64 -16.55
C GLY A 285 0.64 -7.77 -15.61
N TYR A 286 0.18 -7.43 -14.40
CA TYR A 286 -0.35 -8.40 -13.46
C TYR A 286 -1.88 -8.40 -13.48
N VAL A 287 -2.45 -9.60 -13.39
CA VAL A 287 -3.89 -9.84 -13.28
C VAL A 287 -4.17 -10.31 -11.86
N PHE A 288 -5.26 -9.82 -11.29
CA PHE A 288 -5.76 -10.28 -10.00
C PHE A 288 -6.14 -11.76 -10.07
N VAL A 289 -5.77 -12.55 -9.07
CA VAL A 289 -6.14 -13.97 -8.94
C VAL A 289 -7.13 -14.18 -7.81
N ASP A 290 -6.74 -13.76 -6.60
CA ASP A 290 -7.51 -14.05 -5.39
C ASP A 290 -7.29 -12.96 -4.33
N ALA A 291 -8.33 -12.68 -3.54
CA ALA A 291 -8.26 -11.91 -2.31
C ALA A 291 -8.49 -12.84 -1.12
N SER A 292 -7.43 -13.51 -0.68
CA SER A 292 -7.49 -14.30 0.55
C SER A 292 -7.52 -13.38 1.77
N ILE A 293 -8.52 -13.57 2.64
CA ILE A 293 -8.41 -13.15 4.04
C ILE A 293 -7.40 -14.11 4.67
N GLY A 294 -6.35 -13.59 5.32
CA GLY A 294 -5.34 -14.44 5.97
C GLY A 294 -6.00 -15.50 6.86
N SER A 295 -5.43 -16.71 6.90
CA SER A 295 -5.96 -17.82 7.70
C SER A 295 -6.08 -17.42 9.18
N ARG A 296 -7.04 -18.01 9.92
CA ARG A 296 -7.35 -17.66 11.34
C ARG A 296 -6.15 -17.67 12.30
N LEU A 297 -5.05 -18.33 11.95
CA LEU A 297 -3.83 -18.42 12.74
C LEU A 297 -2.77 -17.37 12.33
N GLU A 298 -2.86 -16.84 11.11
CA GLU A 298 -2.08 -15.69 10.69
C GLU A 298 -2.87 -14.43 11.05
N LEU A 299 -2.40 -13.66 12.03
CA LEU A 299 -2.87 -12.31 12.40
C LEU A 299 -2.74 -11.27 11.25
N HIS A 300 -2.77 -11.71 9.99
CA HIS A 300 -2.36 -10.96 8.83
C HIS A 300 -3.57 -10.42 8.08
N GLY A 301 -3.57 -9.10 7.90
CA GLY A 301 -4.59 -8.38 7.15
C GLY A 301 -4.76 -8.86 5.71
N ARG A 302 -5.77 -8.31 5.04
CA ARG A 302 -6.23 -8.68 3.70
C ARG A 302 -5.07 -8.77 2.70
N LYS A 303 -4.87 -9.95 2.13
CA LYS A 303 -3.86 -10.22 1.11
C LYS A 303 -4.55 -10.32 -0.24
N ILE A 304 -3.96 -9.69 -1.25
CA ILE A 304 -4.37 -9.86 -2.65
C ILE A 304 -3.22 -10.50 -3.40
N THR A 305 -3.53 -11.56 -4.12
CA THR A 305 -2.59 -12.28 -4.97
C THR A 305 -2.83 -11.93 -6.44
N PHE A 306 -1.73 -11.65 -7.12
CA PHE A 306 -1.69 -11.33 -8.53
C PHE A 306 -0.81 -12.32 -9.29
N ILE A 307 -1.17 -12.65 -10.52
CA ILE A 307 -0.37 -13.43 -11.45
C ILE A 307 0.10 -12.55 -12.62
N LYS A 308 1.33 -12.73 -13.05
CA LYS A 308 1.87 -12.02 -14.21
C LYS A 308 1.29 -12.61 -15.49
N GLN A 309 0.68 -11.78 -16.32
CA GLN A 309 0.22 -12.19 -17.63
C GLN A 309 1.44 -12.43 -18.53
N GLN A 310 1.60 -13.65 -19.03
CA GLN A 310 2.59 -13.92 -20.08
C GLN A 310 2.08 -13.24 -21.34
N ARG A 311 2.83 -12.24 -21.83
CA ARG A 311 2.60 -11.69 -23.17
C ARG A 311 3.03 -12.77 -24.15
N ASN A 312 2.05 -13.44 -24.75
CA ASN A 312 2.26 -14.23 -25.97
C ASN A 312 2.58 -13.30 -27.14
#